data_AF-A0A964KK36-F1
#
_entry.id   AF-A0A964KK36-F1
#
_cell.length_a   1.000
_cell.length_b   1.000
_cell.length_c   1.000
_cell.angle_alpha   90.00
_cell.angle_beta   90.00
_cell.angle_gamma   90.00
#
_symmetry.space_group_name_H-M   'P 1'
#
loop_
_entity.id
_entity.type
_entity.pdbx_description
1 polymer ?
#
loop_
_entity_poly.entity_id
_entity_poly.type
_entity_poly.pdbx_seq_one_letter_code
_entity_poly.pdbx_strand_id
1 'polypeptide(L)' 'MAVGLALVIEGLLPFVNPSVWRDMFTKIAAMNDGQIRTVGFASIVAGLVLFVAAA' A
#
# COMPACT_ATOMS: atom_id res chain seq x y z
N MET A 1 -9.66 -16.72 -4.85
CA MET A 1 -8.20 -16.87 -4.76
C MET A 1 -7.47 -15.54 -4.52
N ALA A 2 -7.79 -14.46 -5.22
CA ALA A 2 -7.14 -13.15 -5.04
C ALA A 2 -7.14 -12.62 -3.59
N VAL A 3 -8.26 -12.72 -2.86
CA VAL A 3 -8.35 -12.31 -1.44
C VAL A 3 -7.39 -13.10 -0.55
N GLY A 4 -7.21 -14.40 -0.82
CA GLY A 4 -6.28 -15.23 -0.04
C GLY A 4 -4.83 -14.80 -0.24
N LEU A 5 -4.42 -14.51 -1.49
CA LEU A 5 -3.08 -13.98 -1.78
C LEU A 5 -2.87 -12.58 -1.20
N ALA A 6 -3.91 -11.73 -1.24
CA ALA A 6 -3.85 -10.41 -0.62
C ALA A 6 -3.58 -10.49 0.89
N LEU A 7 -4.25 -11.41 1.61
CA LEU A 7 -4.02 -11.63 3.04
C LEU A 7 -2.62 -12.18 3.35
N VAL A 8 -2.11 -13.09 2.52
CA VAL A 8 -0.74 -13.59 2.66
C VAL A 8 0.27 -12.46 2.49
N ILE A 9 0.10 -11.61 1.47
CA ILE A 9 1.01 -10.49 1.21
C ILE A 9 0.93 -9.43 2.32
N GLU A 10 -0.28 -9.07 2.78
CA GLU A 10 -0.48 -8.15 3.90
C GLU A 10 0.18 -8.65 5.19
N GLY A 11 0.07 -9.96 5.48
CA GLY A 11 0.65 -10.55 6.68
C GLY A 11 2.17 -10.82 6.59
N LEU A 12 2.73 -10.90 5.39
CA LEU A 12 4.13 -11.30 5.19
C LEU A 12 5.11 -10.24 5.71
N LEU A 13 4.87 -8.96 5.40
CA LEU A 13 5.72 -7.84 5.86
C LEU A 13 5.81 -7.73 7.39
N PRO A 14 4.69 -7.68 8.15
CA PRO A 14 4.75 -7.64 9.61
C PRO A 14 5.32 -8.92 10.23
N PHE A 15 5.21 -10.08 9.56
CA PHE A 15 5.79 -11.33 10.01
C PHE A 15 7.31 -11.40 9.81
N VAL A 16 7.81 -10.98 8.64
CA VAL A 16 9.25 -11.01 8.32
C VAL A 16 10.01 -9.90 9.03
N ASN A 17 9.47 -8.68 9.06
CA ASN A 17 10.15 -7.54 9.69
C ASN A 17 9.15 -6.56 10.34
N PRO A 18 8.78 -6.78 11.60
CA PRO A 18 7.79 -5.96 12.30
C PRO A 18 8.26 -4.53 12.58
N SER A 19 9.57 -4.25 12.67
CA SER A 19 10.06 -2.89 12.91
C SER A 19 9.89 -2.00 11.69
N VAL A 20 10.26 -2.50 10.51
CA VAL A 20 10.05 -1.80 9.24
C VAL A 20 8.56 -1.52 9.02
N TRP A 21 7.70 -2.49 9.29
CA TRP A 21 6.25 -2.31 9.20
C TRP A 21 5.75 -1.20 10.13
N ARG A 22 6.16 -1.21 11.41
CA ARG A 22 5.78 -0.16 12.37
C ARG A 22 6.26 1.22 11.91
N ASP A 23 7.50 1.35 11.48
CA ASP A 23 8.04 2.63 11.04
C ASP A 23 7.29 3.19 9.83
N MET A 24 6.89 2.34 8.89
CA MET A 24 6.05 2.73 7.76
C MET A 24 4.67 3.21 8.24
N PHE A 25 4.02 2.47 9.14
CA PHE A 25 2.73 2.87 9.69
C PHE A 25 2.82 4.18 10.48
N THR A 26 3.85 4.38 11.28
CA THR A 26 4.05 5.63 12.02
C THR A 26 4.25 6.81 11.08
N LYS A 27 4.99 6.63 9.98
CA LYS A 27 5.14 7.67 8.95
C LYS A 27 3.82 8.01 8.27
N ILE A 28 3.02 6.99 7.94
CA ILE A 28 1.69 7.19 7.33
C ILE A 28 0.74 7.88 8.31
N ALA A 29 0.74 7.48 9.59
CA ALA A 29 -0.09 8.08 10.63
C ALA A 29 0.29 9.54 10.94
N ALA A 30 1.55 9.93 10.68
CA ALA A 30 2.02 11.30 10.83
C ALA A 30 1.74 12.18 9.59
N MET A 31 1.23 11.61 8.49
CA MET A 31 0.86 12.38 7.30
C MET A 31 -0.42 13.16 7.53
N ASN A 32 -0.48 14.37 7.00
CA ASN A 32 -1.71 15.15 7.00
C ASN A 32 -2.68 14.62 5.93
N ASP A 33 -3.99 14.85 6.09
CA ASP A 33 -5.03 14.33 5.19
C ASP A 33 -4.78 14.64 3.70
N GLY A 34 -4.23 15.82 3.41
CA GLY A 34 -3.85 16.22 2.06
C GLY A 34 -2.78 15.30 1.44
N GLN A 35 -1.76 14.92 2.21
CA GLN A 35 -0.69 14.03 1.75
C GLN A 35 -1.21 12.61 1.52
N ILE A 36 -2.05 12.10 2.42
CA ILE A 36 -2.69 10.78 2.27
C ILE A 36 -3.52 10.76 0.98
N ARG A 37 -4.29 11.81 0.71
CA ARG A 37 -5.08 11.93 -0.53
C ARG A 37 -4.21 12.00 -1.78
N THR A 38 -3.08 12.70 -1.75
CA THR A 38 -2.15 12.75 -2.89
C THR A 38 -1.51 11.39 -3.16
N VAL A 39 -1.07 10.68 -2.11
CA VAL A 39 -0.50 9.32 -2.25
C VAL A 39 -1.55 8.35 -2.79
N GLY A 40 -2.78 8.41 -2.27
CA GLY A 40 -3.90 7.63 -2.77
C GLY A 40 -4.27 7.96 -4.23
N PHE A 41 -4.26 9.24 -4.61
CA PHE A 41 -4.49 9.64 -6.00
C PHE A 41 -3.39 9.10 -6.93
N ALA A 42 -2.12 9.20 -6.51
CA ALA A 42 -0.99 8.67 -7.27
C ALA A 42 -1.09 7.14 -7.44
N SER A 43 -1.52 6.40 -6.41
CA SER A 43 -1.68 4.94 -6.50
C SER A 43 -2.84 4.53 -7.42
N ILE A 44 -3.95 5.28 -7.40
CA ILE A 44 -5.08 5.07 -8.33
C ILE A 44 -4.62 5.30 -9.78
N VAL A 45 -3.92 6.40 -10.05
CA VAL A 45 -3.41 6.70 -11.39
C VAL A 45 -2.42 5.63 -11.86
N ALA A 46 -1.47 5.24 -11.01
CA ALA A 46 -0.52 4.18 -11.33
C ALA A 46 -1.23 2.85 -11.62
N GLY A 47 -2.22 2.48 -10.81
CA GLY A 47 -3.04 1.28 -11.02
C GLY A 47 -3.82 1.32 -12.34
N LEU A 48 -4.41 2.47 -12.68
CA LEU A 48 -5.11 2.67 -13.96
C LEU A 48 -4.15 2.56 -15.15
N VAL A 49 -2.96 3.17 -15.07
CA VAL A 49 -1.95 3.08 -16.12
C VAL A 49 -1.51 1.64 -16.32
N LEU A 50 -1.22 0.90 -15.24
CA LEU A 50 -0.87 -0.51 -15.32
C LEU A 50 -2.00 -1.36 -15.90
N PHE A 51 -3.25 -1.10 -15.49
CA PHE A 51 -4.42 -1.80 -16.00
C PHE A 51 -4.60 -1.58 -17.51
N VAL A 52 -4.53 -0.34 -17.98
CA VAL A 52 -4.67 -0.02 -19.40
C VAL A 52 -3.48 -0.51 -20.22
N ALA A 53 -2.26 -0.47 -19.69
CA ALA A 53 -1.06 -0.96 -20.38
C ALA A 53 -1.00 -2.50 -20.49
N ALA A 54 -1.65 -3.21 -19.56
CA ALA A 54 -1.70 -4.68 -19.53
C ALA A 54 -2.98 -5.25 -20.19
N ALA A 55 -3.92 -4.40 -20.60
CA ALA A 55 -5.15 -4.75 -21.32
C ALA A 55 -4.95 -4.67 -22.83
#